data_AF-A0A542ZHS0-F1
#
_entry.id   AF-A0A542ZHS0-F1
#
_cell.length_a   1.000
_cell.length_b   1.000
_cell.length_c   1.000
_cell.angle_alpha   90.00
_cell.angle_beta   90.00
_cell.angle_gamma   90.00
#
_symmetry.space_group_name_H-M   'P 1'
#
loop_
_entity.id
_entity.type
_entity.pdbx_description
1 polymer ?
#
loop_
_entity_poly.entity_id
_entity_poly.type
_entity_poly.pdbx_seq_one_letter_code
_entity_poly.pdbx_strand_id
1 'polypeptide(L)'
;MARVDPEDDDIRRFVVHHYRYDPARHERRHVLVAAFDTATEARACLDLVRAEIERRRETDPGFDRREYVSSRTLEPGDRRREANSRLLRRTIRHGVTPGDWAGDLELPSSTSRLRFGREPGRRTTAMLRWRLRRWREDR
;
A
#
# COMPACT_ATOMS: atom_id res chain seq x y z
N MET A 1 1.33 -12.11 -27.92
CA MET A 1 1.10 -11.34 -26.67
C MET A 1 2.35 -11.46 -25.83
N ALA A 2 3.02 -10.35 -25.58
CA ALA A 2 4.23 -10.34 -24.76
C ALA A 2 3.83 -10.37 -23.28
N ARG A 3 3.98 -11.52 -22.62
CA ARG A 3 3.80 -11.59 -21.16
C ARG A 3 5.06 -11.10 -20.50
N VAL A 4 4.92 -10.20 -19.54
CA VAL A 4 6.03 -9.74 -18.69
C VAL A 4 6.00 -10.45 -17.35
N ASP A 5 7.13 -10.41 -16.64
CA ASP A 5 7.18 -10.88 -15.26
C ASP A 5 6.28 -9.97 -14.39
N PRO A 6 5.25 -10.49 -13.71
CA PRO A 6 4.44 -9.71 -12.78
C PRO A 6 5.25 -9.10 -11.63
N GLU A 7 6.46 -9.59 -11.36
CA GLU A 7 7.34 -9.15 -10.29
C GLU A 7 8.36 -8.09 -10.72
N ASP A 8 8.52 -7.82 -12.01
CA ASP A 8 9.38 -6.76 -12.55
C ASP A 8 8.88 -5.36 -12.13
N ASP A 9 9.52 -4.80 -11.10
CA ASP A 9 9.17 -3.52 -10.48
C ASP A 9 9.80 -2.32 -11.19
N ASP A 10 10.57 -2.53 -12.26
CA ASP A 10 11.23 -1.46 -13.01
C ASP A 10 10.37 -0.92 -14.14
N ILE A 11 9.33 -1.68 -14.55
CA ILE A 11 8.40 -1.30 -15.61
C ILE A 11 7.00 -1.04 -15.08
N ARG A 12 6.23 -0.26 -15.86
CA ARG A 12 4.77 -0.23 -15.69
C ARG A 12 4.21 -1.56 -16.18
N ARG A 13 3.37 -2.18 -15.36
CA ARG A 13 2.75 -3.47 -15.64
C ARG A 13 1.25 -3.43 -15.40
N PHE A 14 0.52 -4.07 -16.30
CA PHE A 14 -0.92 -4.25 -16.25
C PHE A 14 -1.21 -5.70 -15.89
N VAL A 15 -1.64 -5.92 -14.66
CA VAL A 15 -1.79 -7.26 -14.07
C VAL A 15 -3.26 -7.66 -14.06
N VAL A 16 -3.59 -8.76 -14.73
CA VAL A 16 -4.94 -9.32 -14.81
C VAL A 16 -5.11 -10.42 -13.77
N HIS A 17 -6.19 -10.32 -12.98
CA HIS A 17 -6.53 -11.28 -11.94
C HIS A 17 -7.91 -11.87 -12.18
N HIS A 18 -8.05 -13.17 -11.94
CA HIS A 18 -9.33 -13.87 -11.85
C HIS A 18 -9.64 -14.15 -10.39
N TYR A 19 -10.66 -13.50 -9.86
CA TYR A 19 -11.19 -13.82 -8.55
C TYR A 19 -12.05 -15.07 -8.67
N ARG A 20 -11.63 -16.16 -8.03
CA ARG A 20 -12.32 -17.46 -8.08
C ARG A 20 -12.16 -18.25 -6.79
N TYR A 21 -13.01 -19.27 -6.63
CA TYR A 21 -12.82 -20.26 -5.58
C TYR A 21 -11.62 -21.16 -5.91
N ASP A 22 -10.68 -21.26 -4.96
CA ASP A 22 -9.54 -22.18 -5.00
C ASP A 22 -9.91 -23.45 -4.22
N PRO A 23 -10.22 -24.56 -4.91
CA PRO A 23 -10.60 -25.80 -4.24
C PRO A 23 -9.45 -26.46 -3.49
N ALA A 24 -8.17 -26.11 -3.74
CA ALA A 24 -7.06 -26.68 -2.97
C ALA A 24 -6.94 -26.05 -1.57
N ARG A 25 -7.37 -24.80 -1.43
CA ARG A 25 -7.31 -24.04 -0.17
C ARG A 25 -8.67 -23.82 0.48
N HIS A 26 -9.75 -24.22 -0.18
CA HIS A 26 -11.13 -23.97 0.22
C HIS A 26 -11.45 -22.48 0.45
N GLU A 27 -10.82 -21.58 -0.30
CA GLU A 27 -10.93 -20.13 -0.14
C GLU A 27 -11.14 -19.44 -1.49
N ARG A 28 -11.78 -18.26 -1.48
CA ARG A 28 -11.85 -17.40 -2.67
C ARG A 28 -10.64 -16.47 -2.72
N ARG A 29 -9.97 -16.40 -3.86
CA ARG A 29 -8.72 -15.64 -4.02
C ARG A 29 -8.62 -15.00 -5.39
N HIS A 30 -7.84 -13.92 -5.47
CA HIS A 30 -7.36 -13.38 -6.73
C HIS A 30 -6.21 -14.25 -7.25
N VAL A 31 -6.46 -14.97 -8.35
CA VAL A 31 -5.44 -15.75 -9.05
C VAL A 31 -4.87 -14.89 -10.18
N LEU A 32 -3.56 -14.79 -10.26
CA LEU A 32 -2.87 -14.13 -11.36
C LEU A 32 -3.16 -14.87 -12.67
N VAL A 33 -3.64 -14.16 -13.69
CA VAL A 33 -3.84 -14.70 -15.03
C VAL A 33 -2.62 -14.40 -15.91
N ALA A 34 -2.24 -13.12 -15.98
CA ALA A 34 -1.11 -12.64 -16.76
C ALA A 34 -0.73 -11.20 -16.34
N ALA A 35 0.48 -10.79 -16.68
CA ALA A 35 0.93 -9.41 -16.64
C ALA A 35 1.42 -8.97 -18.04
N PHE A 36 1.17 -7.71 -18.38
CA PHE A 36 1.52 -7.09 -19.66
C PHE A 36 2.21 -5.75 -19.44
N ASP A 37 3.03 -5.31 -20.38
CA ASP A 37 3.63 -3.97 -20.41
C ASP A 37 2.72 -2.92 -21.07
N THR A 38 1.70 -3.36 -21.82
CA THR A 38 0.74 -2.49 -22.50
C THR A 38 -0.70 -2.65 -22.01
N ALA A 39 -1.42 -1.52 -21.93
CA ALA A 39 -2.83 -1.50 -21.53
C ALA A 39 -3.74 -2.24 -22.54
N THR A 40 -3.40 -2.17 -23.83
CA THR A 40 -4.17 -2.79 -24.91
C THR A 40 -4.17 -4.31 -24.80
N GLU A 41 -3.00 -4.93 -24.58
CA GLU A 41 -2.92 -6.39 -24.40
C GLU A 41 -3.62 -6.85 -23.13
N ALA A 42 -3.48 -6.09 -22.03
CA ALA A 42 -4.19 -6.37 -20.79
C ALA A 42 -5.71 -6.27 -20.97
N ARG A 43 -6.19 -5.29 -21.75
CA ARG A 43 -7.62 -5.13 -22.04
C ARG A 43 -8.15 -6.31 -22.86
N ALA A 44 -7.44 -6.69 -23.92
CA ALA A 44 -7.80 -7.85 -24.74
C ALA A 44 -7.86 -9.14 -23.90
N CYS A 45 -6.88 -9.35 -23.00
CA CYS A 45 -6.89 -10.47 -22.07
C CYS A 45 -8.10 -10.43 -21.12
N LEU A 46 -8.41 -9.27 -20.56
CA LEU A 46 -9.54 -9.09 -19.66
C LEU A 46 -10.88 -9.39 -20.35
N ASP A 47 -11.06 -8.95 -21.59
CA ASP A 47 -12.28 -9.22 -22.37
C ASP A 47 -12.41 -10.70 -22.72
N LEU A 48 -11.31 -11.38 -23.08
CA LEU A 48 -11.30 -12.83 -23.32
C LEU A 48 -11.68 -13.64 -22.07
N VAL A 49 -11.09 -13.31 -20.91
CA VAL A 49 -11.39 -14.01 -19.65
C VAL A 49 -12.82 -13.74 -19.20
N ARG A 50 -13.32 -12.52 -19.42
CA ARG A 50 -14.71 -12.16 -19.11
C ARG A 50 -15.69 -12.97 -19.94
N ALA A 51 -15.47 -13.07 -21.25
CA ALA A 51 -16.32 -13.86 -22.13
C ALA A 51 -16.34 -15.34 -21.71
N GLU A 52 -15.19 -15.89 -21.30
CA GLU A 52 -15.11 -17.26 -20.80
C GLU A 52 -15.87 -17.45 -19.47
N ILE A 53 -15.77 -16.49 -18.55
CA ILE A 53 -16.53 -16.47 -17.30
C ILE A 53 -18.04 -16.46 -17.58
N GLU A 54 -18.49 -15.61 -18.51
CA GLU A 54 -19.90 -15.50 -18.90
C GLU A 54 -20.40 -16.79 -19.55
N ARG A 55 -19.63 -17.37 -20.47
CA ARG A 55 -19.94 -18.65 -21.10
C ARG A 55 -20.10 -19.76 -20.08
N ARG A 56 -19.17 -19.88 -19.11
CA ARG A 56 -19.23 -20.87 -18.03
C ARG A 56 -20.45 -20.64 -17.13
N ARG A 57 -20.78 -19.38 -16.83
CA ARG A 57 -21.96 -19.04 -16.02
C ARG A 57 -23.27 -19.57 -16.61
N GLU A 58 -23.37 -19.62 -17.94
CA GLU A 58 -24.56 -20.13 -18.64
C GLU A 58 -24.59 -21.66 -18.75
N THR A 59 -23.41 -22.30 -18.85
CA THR A 59 -23.30 -23.74 -19.13
C THR A 59 -23.08 -24.61 -17.89
N ASP A 60 -22.58 -24.05 -16.79
CA ASP A 60 -22.23 -24.78 -15.57
C ASP A 60 -23.22 -24.47 -14.44
N PRO A 61 -24.13 -25.40 -14.08
CA PRO A 61 -25.07 -25.24 -12.97
C PRO A 61 -24.39 -25.04 -11.61
N GLY A 62 -23.13 -25.48 -11.45
CA GLY A 62 -22.30 -25.34 -10.26
C GLY A 62 -21.43 -24.07 -10.23
N PHE A 63 -21.58 -23.19 -11.23
CA PHE A 63 -20.75 -22.00 -11.37
C PHE A 63 -20.88 -21.04 -10.18
N ASP A 64 -19.74 -20.61 -9.63
CA ASP A 64 -19.72 -19.59 -8.59
C ASP A 64 -19.98 -18.21 -9.20
N ARG A 65 -21.18 -17.67 -8.96
CA ARG A 65 -21.63 -16.35 -9.44
C ARG A 65 -20.76 -15.18 -8.96
N ARG A 66 -19.89 -15.40 -7.98
CA ARG A 66 -18.93 -14.41 -7.48
C ARG A 66 -17.62 -14.42 -8.25
N GLU A 67 -17.41 -15.31 -9.22
CA GLU A 67 -16.24 -15.26 -10.09
C GLU A 67 -16.25 -13.98 -10.94
N TYR A 68 -15.12 -13.27 -10.99
CA TYR A 68 -14.94 -12.11 -11.86
C TYR A 68 -13.49 -11.90 -12.24
N VAL A 69 -13.26 -11.17 -13.34
CA VAL A 69 -11.93 -10.74 -13.77
C VAL A 69 -11.76 -9.23 -13.54
N SER A 70 -10.58 -8.85 -13.07
CA SER A 70 -10.17 -7.45 -12.92
C SER A 70 -8.74 -7.25 -13.40
N SER A 71 -8.38 -5.99 -13.69
CA SER A 71 -7.00 -5.60 -13.95
C SER A 71 -6.56 -4.54 -12.95
N ARG A 72 -5.26 -4.52 -12.66
CA ARG A 72 -4.61 -3.48 -11.86
C ARG A 72 -3.39 -2.97 -12.59
N THR A 73 -3.25 -1.66 -12.68
CA THR A 73 -1.99 -1.02 -13.09
C THR A 73 -1.06 -0.95 -11.90
N LEU A 74 0.18 -1.39 -12.09
CA LEU A 74 1.28 -1.25 -11.15
C LEU A 74 2.34 -0.38 -11.81
N GLU A 75 2.65 0.74 -11.15
CA GLU A 75 3.70 1.66 -11.58
C GLU A 75 5.08 1.14 -11.16
N PRO A 76 6.15 1.59 -11.83
CA PRO A 76 7.51 1.30 -11.39
C PRO A 76 7.73 1.67 -9.93
N GLY A 77 8.36 0.78 -9.17
CA GLY A 77 8.63 0.92 -7.73
C GLY A 77 7.43 0.67 -6.81
N ASP A 78 6.27 0.24 -7.32
CA ASP A 78 5.11 -0.05 -6.47
C ASP A 78 5.39 -1.16 -5.45
N ARG A 79 6.12 -2.21 -5.83
CA ARG A 79 6.47 -3.28 -4.89
C ARG A 79 7.44 -2.76 -3.83
N ARG A 80 8.43 -1.94 -4.22
CA ARG A 80 9.33 -1.26 -3.28
C ARG A 80 8.56 -0.40 -2.27
N ARG A 81 7.63 0.45 -2.75
CA ARG A 81 6.78 1.30 -1.89
C ARG A 81 5.93 0.45 -0.93
N GLU A 82 5.31 -0.61 -1.43
CA GLU A 82 4.52 -1.54 -0.61
C GLU A 82 5.38 -2.26 0.44
N ALA A 83 6.61 -2.67 0.09
CA ALA A 83 7.55 -3.27 1.03
C ALA A 83 7.96 -2.28 2.14
N ASN A 84 8.24 -1.03 1.79
CA ASN A 84 8.53 0.04 2.74
C ASN A 84 7.37 0.30 3.71
N SER A 85 6.13 0.34 3.19
CA SER A 85 4.93 0.48 4.03
C SER A 85 4.77 -0.71 4.99
N ARG A 86 5.01 -1.94 4.52
CA ARG A 86 4.97 -3.14 5.37
C ARG A 86 6.04 -3.11 6.45
N LEU A 87 7.26 -2.70 6.12
CA LEU A 87 8.35 -2.53 7.08
C LEU A 87 7.94 -1.54 8.17
N LEU A 88 7.51 -0.33 7.78
CA LEU A 88 7.08 0.71 8.72
C LEU A 88 5.93 0.24 9.63
N ARG A 89 4.91 -0.40 9.06
CA ARG A 89 3.78 -0.95 9.84
C ARG A 89 4.23 -2.04 10.81
N ARG A 90 5.15 -2.90 10.40
CA ARG A 90 5.71 -3.96 11.26
C ARG A 90 6.52 -3.35 12.41
N THR A 91 7.38 -2.38 12.13
CA THR A 91 8.14 -1.63 13.15
C THR A 91 7.21 -1.06 14.23
N ILE A 92 6.16 -0.34 13.81
CA ILE A 92 5.16 0.24 14.72
C ILE A 92 4.43 -0.86 15.51
N ARG A 93 4.00 -1.93 14.85
CA ARG A 93 3.29 -3.05 15.49
C ARG A 93 4.10 -3.69 16.62
N HIS A 94 5.42 -3.72 16.49
CA HIS A 94 6.31 -4.27 17.50
C HIS A 94 6.79 -3.23 18.53
N GLY A 95 6.22 -2.01 18.54
CA GLY A 95 6.57 -0.96 19.50
C GLY A 95 7.93 -0.31 19.27
N VAL A 96 8.57 -0.59 18.14
CA VAL A 96 9.85 0.03 17.77
C VAL A 96 9.55 1.43 17.23
N THR A 97 10.25 2.44 17.74
CA THR A 97 10.13 3.81 17.21
C THR A 97 10.90 3.90 15.89
N PRO A 98 10.25 4.25 14.77
CA PRO A 98 10.96 4.45 13.51
C PRO A 98 11.90 5.66 13.63
N GLY A 99 13.19 5.44 13.35
CA GLY A 99 14.23 6.47 13.38
C GLY A 99 14.30 7.29 12.10
N ASP A 100 15.41 7.99 11.88
CA ASP A 100 15.60 8.89 10.73
C ASP A 100 15.50 8.17 9.38
N TRP A 101 15.96 6.91 9.30
CA TRP A 101 15.82 6.03 8.11
C TRP A 101 14.41 5.97 7.54
N ALA A 102 13.43 6.16 8.41
CA ALA A 102 12.05 6.00 8.08
C ALA A 102 11.56 7.24 7.29
N GLY A 103 12.19 8.41 7.47
CA GLY A 103 11.93 9.62 6.68
C GLY A 103 12.32 9.51 5.21
N ASP A 104 13.32 8.69 4.90
CA ASP A 104 13.85 8.50 3.54
C ASP A 104 13.09 7.41 2.74
N LEU A 105 12.13 6.74 3.37
CA LEU A 105 11.35 5.71 2.70
C LEU A 105 10.35 6.31 1.71
N GLU A 106 10.45 5.89 0.46
CA GLU A 106 9.35 6.06 -0.49
C GLU A 106 8.15 5.23 -0.04
N LEU A 107 6.99 5.87 0.13
CA LEU A 107 5.76 5.24 0.58
C LEU A 107 4.67 5.30 -0.49
N PRO A 108 3.70 4.35 -0.48
CA PRO A 108 2.51 4.47 -1.30
C PRO A 108 1.72 5.71 -0.90
N SER A 109 1.02 6.33 -1.85
CA SER A 109 0.16 7.49 -1.59
C SER A 109 -0.94 7.25 -0.55
N SER A 110 -1.32 5.99 -0.34
CA SER A 110 -2.28 5.59 0.70
C SER A 110 -1.70 5.59 2.12
N THR A 111 -0.39 5.81 2.29
CA THR A 111 0.29 5.76 3.58
C THR A 111 0.87 7.12 3.92
N SER A 112 0.24 7.81 4.87
CA SER A 112 0.75 9.05 5.45
C SER A 112 1.53 8.77 6.73
N ARG A 113 2.55 9.60 6.98
CA ARG A 113 3.30 9.61 8.24
C ARG A 113 3.10 10.91 8.97
N LEU A 114 2.69 10.81 10.23
CA LEU A 114 2.55 11.97 11.11
C LEU A 114 3.64 11.89 12.17
N ARG A 115 4.48 12.93 12.23
CA ARG A 115 5.48 13.08 13.30
C ARG A 115 4.94 14.09 14.30
N PHE A 116 4.64 13.62 15.51
CA PHE A 116 4.30 14.50 16.61
C PHE A 116 5.58 14.91 17.33
N GLY A 117 6.08 16.11 17.01
CA GLY A 117 7.09 16.75 17.82
C GLY A 117 6.43 17.32 19.07
N ARG A 118 7.00 17.05 20.24
CA ARG A 118 6.76 17.90 21.41
C ARG A 118 7.51 19.19 21.10
N GLU A 119 6.81 20.32 20.95
CA GLU A 119 7.50 21.62 20.91
C GLU A 119 8.48 21.65 22.10
N PRO A 120 9.78 21.87 21.90
CA PRO A 120 10.68 22.10 23.02
C PRO A 120 10.12 23.31 23.74
N GLY A 121 9.68 23.07 24.98
CA GLY A 121 8.81 24.00 25.69
C GLY A 121 9.28 25.43 25.53
N ARG A 122 8.35 26.33 25.21
CA ARG A 122 8.48 27.73 25.57
C ARG A 122 8.80 27.74 27.06
N ARG A 123 10.08 27.79 27.41
CA ARG A 123 10.52 28.15 28.75
C ARG A 123 9.89 29.52 28.95
N THR A 124 8.87 29.56 29.79
CA THR A 124 8.35 30.80 30.35
C THR A 124 9.49 31.41 31.16
N THR A 125 10.37 32.15 30.46
CA THR A 125 11.29 33.13 31.03
C THR A 125 10.46 34.32 31.54
N ALA A 126 9.47 34.05 32.40
CA ALA A 126 8.64 35.03 33.06
C ALA A 126 8.63 34.82 34.59
N MET A 127 9.16 33.69 35.09
CA MET A 127 9.15 33.37 36.52
C MET A 127 10.52 33.46 37.22
N LEU A 128 11.54 34.03 36.57
CA LEU A 128 12.85 34.32 37.18
C LEU A 128 13.20 35.82 37.24
N ARG A 129 12.29 36.70 36.80
CA ARG A 129 12.44 38.17 36.93
C ARG A 129 11.74 38.76 38.16
N TRP A 130 10.83 38.02 38.80
CA TRP A 130 10.12 38.50 40.00
C TRP A 130 10.87 38.27 41.33
N ARG A 131 11.86 37.39 41.37
CA ARG A 131 12.60 37.08 42.61
C ARG A 131 13.87 37.90 42.86
N LEU A 132 14.34 38.69 41.89
CA LEU A 132 15.53 39.54 42.04
C LEU A 132 15.22 41.04 42.21
N ARG A 133 13.94 41.44 42.20
CA ARG A 133 13.51 42.83 42.43
C ARG A 133 13.01 43.10 43.86
N ARG A 134 13.08 42.12 44.77
CA ARG A 134 12.64 42.23 46.17
C ARG A 134 13.79 42.02 47.18
N TRP A 135 15.00 42.43 46.80
CA TRP A 135 16.21 42.37 47.65
C TRP A 135 17.05 43.65 47.57
N ARG A 136 16.47 44.76 47.10
CA ARG A 136 17.09 46.10 47.00
C ARG A 136 16.19 47.21 47.56
N GLU A 137 15.31 46.90 48.50
CA GLU A 137 14.48 47.90 49.20
C GLU A 137 14.53 47.77 50.74
N ASP A 138 15.45 46.96 51.29
CA ASP A 138 15.68 46.85 52.75
C ASP A 138 17.16 47.09 53.13
N ARG A 139 17.75 48.20 52.67
CA ARG A 139 18.96 48.79 53.27
C ARG A 139 18.88 50.30 53.31
#